data_AF-A0A6C0PB47-F1
#
_entry.id   AF-A0A6C0PB47-F1
#
_cell.length_a   1.000
_cell.length_b   1.000
_cell.length_c   1.000
_cell.angle_alpha   90.00
_cell.angle_beta   90.00
_cell.angle_gamma   90.00
#
_symmetry.space_group_name_H-M   'P 1'
#
loop_
_entity.id
_entity.type
_entity.pdbx_description
1 polymer ?
#
loop_
_entity_poly.entity_id
_entity_poly.type
_entity_poly.pdbx_seq_one_letter_code
_entity_poly.pdbx_strand_id
1 'polypeptide(L)'
;MEPYWYNLGMAAAAYVEGIESLYNENEWKDLVSLLITKQTGSVPNKDSITNPSSEIRLEALSIRLRQLHAQKAEQLPFVSWEDGKGKSYRLLEDSDLVEHFGVAIGLIAASHWWTVDEIETDHSTSPRSR
;
A
#
# COMPACT_ATOMS: atom_id res chain seq x y z
N MET A 1 11.71 9.36 -16.49
CA MET A 1 11.40 8.10 -15.79
C MET A 1 11.74 8.34 -14.33
N GLU A 2 10.73 8.57 -13.50
CA GLU A 2 10.99 8.74 -12.06
C GLU A 2 11.67 7.50 -11.50
N PRO A 3 12.60 7.63 -10.53
CA PRO A 3 13.32 6.49 -10.01
C PRO A 3 12.37 5.53 -9.28
N TYR A 4 12.39 4.27 -9.67
CA TYR A 4 11.52 3.19 -9.17
C TYR A 4 11.54 3.03 -7.64
N TRP A 5 12.59 3.53 -6.96
CA TRP A 5 12.75 3.47 -5.51
C TRP A 5 11.96 4.55 -4.74
N TYR A 6 11.63 5.69 -5.35
CA TYR A 6 10.94 6.79 -4.66
C TYR A 6 9.53 6.39 -4.24
N ASN A 7 8.77 5.83 -5.18
CA ASN A 7 7.41 5.34 -4.94
C ASN A 7 7.38 4.14 -3.98
N LEU A 8 8.44 3.32 -3.95
CA LEU A 8 8.56 2.19 -3.03
C LEU A 8 8.78 2.66 -1.59
N GLY A 9 9.64 3.66 -1.39
CA GLY A 9 9.87 4.28 -0.09
C GLY A 9 8.61 4.94 0.48
N MET A 10 7.86 5.66 -0.36
CA MET A 10 6.60 6.30 0.05
C MET A 10 5.51 5.26 0.35
N ALA A 11 5.40 4.19 -0.45
CA ALA A 11 4.47 3.11 -0.18
C ALA A 11 4.80 2.36 1.13
N ALA A 12 6.09 2.15 1.43
CA ALA A 12 6.52 1.55 2.68
C ALA A 12 6.25 2.46 3.90
N ALA A 13 6.43 3.79 3.76
CA ALA A 13 6.16 4.74 4.83
C ALA A 13 4.67 4.79 5.25
N ALA A 14 3.76 4.43 4.33
CA ALA A 14 2.34 4.31 4.62
C ALA A 14 2.00 3.09 5.52
N TYR A 15 2.97 2.20 5.80
CA TYR A 15 2.84 1.12 6.77
C TYR A 15 3.40 1.54 8.12
N VAL A 16 2.52 2.01 9.00
CA VAL A 16 2.86 2.40 10.38
C VAL A 16 3.49 1.25 11.16
N GLU A 17 2.94 0.05 10.99
CA GLU A 17 3.36 -1.18 11.68
C GLU A 17 4.62 -1.80 11.05
N GLY A 18 5.17 -1.18 9.99
CA GLY A 18 6.21 -1.75 9.15
C GLY A 18 5.70 -2.73 8.11
N ILE A 19 6.59 -3.14 7.21
CA ILE A 19 6.27 -4.01 6.06
C ILE A 19 6.43 -5.50 6.38
N GLU A 20 6.87 -5.86 7.59
CA GLU A 20 7.19 -7.24 7.95
C GLU A 20 5.95 -8.16 7.95
N SER A 21 4.77 -7.60 8.23
CA SER A 21 3.50 -8.34 8.16
C SER A 21 3.21 -8.88 6.76
N LEU A 22 3.64 -8.15 5.72
CA LEU A 22 3.42 -8.54 4.32
C LEU A 22 4.07 -9.88 3.99
N TYR A 23 5.16 -10.27 4.65
CA TYR A 23 5.84 -11.54 4.36
C TYR A 23 5.10 -12.77 4.88
N ASN A 24 4.15 -12.58 5.80
CA ASN A 24 3.42 -13.68 6.45
C ASN A 24 2.08 -14.00 5.79
N GLU A 25 1.62 -13.14 4.88
CA GLU A 25 0.35 -13.26 4.17
C GLU A 25 0.37 -14.43 3.16
N ASN A 26 -0.79 -14.99 2.83
CA ASN A 26 -0.88 -16.04 1.82
C ASN A 26 -0.59 -15.47 0.41
N GLU A 27 -1.05 -14.24 0.18
CA GLU A 27 -0.84 -13.44 -1.01
C GLU A 27 0.66 -13.27 -1.32
N TRP A 28 1.50 -13.19 -0.28
CA TRP A 28 2.95 -13.15 -0.44
C TRP A 28 3.50 -14.44 -1.03
N LYS A 29 3.09 -15.59 -0.47
CA LYS A 29 3.55 -16.90 -0.94
C LYS A 29 3.10 -17.17 -2.36
N ASP A 30 1.87 -16.78 -2.69
CA ASP A 30 1.31 -16.91 -4.05
C ASP A 30 2.09 -16.05 -5.05
N LEU A 31 2.39 -14.80 -4.67
CA LEU A 31 3.15 -13.88 -5.51
C LEU A 31 4.59 -14.36 -5.73
N VAL A 32 5.27 -14.80 -4.66
CA VAL A 32 6.63 -15.37 -4.78
C VAL A 32 6.61 -16.62 -5.67
N SER A 33 5.62 -17.49 -5.50
CA SER A 33 5.47 -18.70 -6.33
C SER A 33 5.27 -18.35 -7.80
N LEU A 34 4.43 -17.35 -8.10
CA LEU A 34 4.19 -16.86 -9.44
C LEU A 34 5.48 -16.31 -10.09
N LEU A 35 6.23 -15.49 -9.36
CA LEU A 35 7.47 -14.90 -9.87
C LEU A 35 8.55 -15.94 -10.13
N ILE A 36 8.75 -16.91 -9.22
CA ILE A 36 9.72 -17.99 -9.44
C ILE A 36 9.30 -18.86 -10.63
N THR A 37 8.01 -19.18 -10.75
CA THR A 37 7.49 -19.95 -11.90
C THR A 37 7.74 -19.20 -13.20
N LYS A 38 7.50 -17.88 -13.23
CA LYS A 38 7.74 -17.03 -14.40
C LYS A 38 9.22 -16.97 -14.78
N GLN A 39 10.13 -16.98 -13.80
CA GLN A 39 11.57 -16.92 -14.05
C GLN A 39 12.16 -18.27 -14.49
N THR A 40 11.67 -19.38 -13.92
CA THR A 40 12.27 -20.72 -14.09
C THR A 40 11.48 -21.63 -15.05
N GLY A 41 10.23 -21.27 -15.35
CA GLY A 41 9.30 -22.11 -16.12
C GLY A 41 8.81 -23.37 -15.40
N SER A 42 9.14 -23.54 -14.12
CA SER A 42 8.85 -24.74 -13.32
C SER A 42 8.16 -24.40 -12.00
N VAL A 43 7.43 -25.37 -11.44
CA VAL A 43 6.79 -25.20 -10.13
C VAL A 43 7.85 -25.09 -9.04
N PRO A 44 7.87 -24.01 -8.24
CA PRO A 44 8.85 -23.83 -7.17
C PRO A 44 8.65 -24.84 -6.04
N ASN A 45 9.75 -25.26 -5.43
CA ASN A 45 9.70 -26.05 -4.21
C ASN A 45 9.42 -25.17 -2.98
N LYS A 46 9.03 -25.80 -1.87
CA LYS A 46 8.65 -25.09 -0.63
C LYS A 46 9.78 -24.24 -0.04
N ASP A 47 11.03 -24.68 -0.18
CA ASP A 47 12.18 -23.96 0.35
C ASP A 47 12.44 -22.67 -0.43
N SER A 48 12.30 -22.71 -1.77
CA SER A 48 12.42 -21.53 -2.63
C SER A 48 11.33 -20.49 -2.38
N ILE A 49 10.13 -20.90 -1.96
CA ILE A 49 9.06 -19.98 -1.57
C ILE A 49 9.33 -19.35 -0.20
N THR A 50 9.86 -20.15 0.73
CA THR A 50 10.12 -19.71 2.12
C THR A 50 11.35 -18.79 2.18
N ASN A 51 12.35 -19.04 1.34
CA ASN A 51 13.58 -18.26 1.26
C ASN A 51 13.90 -17.93 -0.21
N PRO A 52 13.15 -17.00 -0.83
CA PRO A 52 13.39 -16.59 -2.22
C PRO A 52 14.69 -15.81 -2.36
N SER A 53 15.19 -15.68 -3.60
CA SER A 53 16.34 -14.81 -3.88
C SER A 53 16.03 -13.35 -3.54
N SER A 54 17.06 -12.53 -3.33
CA SER A 54 16.89 -11.11 -3.05
C SER A 54 16.16 -10.38 -4.18
N GLU A 55 16.37 -10.76 -5.45
CA GLU A 55 15.66 -10.15 -6.57
C GLU A 55 14.16 -10.46 -6.51
N ILE A 56 13.79 -11.73 -6.34
CA ILE A 56 12.37 -12.15 -6.24
C ILE A 56 11.69 -11.51 -5.03
N ARG A 57 12.38 -11.43 -3.90
CA ARG A 57 11.86 -10.77 -2.69
C ARG A 57 11.58 -9.29 -2.94
N LEU A 58 12.50 -8.57 -3.59
CA LEU A 58 12.33 -7.13 -3.88
C LEU A 58 11.21 -6.90 -4.90
N GLU A 59 11.12 -7.73 -5.93
CA GLU A 59 10.04 -7.63 -6.92
C GLU A 59 8.67 -7.93 -6.30
N ALA A 60 8.56 -9.00 -5.51
CA ALA A 60 7.34 -9.34 -4.77
C ALA A 60 6.93 -8.21 -3.82
N LEU A 61 7.88 -7.66 -3.06
CA LEU A 61 7.61 -6.54 -2.16
C LEU A 61 7.13 -5.30 -2.94
N SER A 62 7.74 -5.00 -4.09
CA SER A 62 7.33 -3.89 -4.93
C SER A 62 5.91 -4.04 -5.47
N ILE A 63 5.55 -5.24 -5.91
CA ILE A 63 4.20 -5.53 -6.38
C ILE A 63 3.20 -5.43 -5.22
N ARG A 64 3.52 -6.02 -4.06
CA ARG A 64 2.63 -6.01 -2.90
C ARG A 64 2.39 -4.60 -2.35
N LEU A 65 3.45 -3.81 -2.22
CA LEU A 65 3.37 -2.41 -1.80
C LEU A 65 2.52 -1.58 -2.78
N ARG A 66 2.64 -1.84 -4.08
CA ARG A 66 1.82 -1.16 -5.10
C ARG A 66 0.35 -1.57 -5.03
N GLN A 67 0.05 -2.86 -4.89
CA GLN A 67 -1.32 -3.36 -4.74
C GLN A 67 -2.05 -2.72 -3.56
N LEU A 68 -1.33 -2.49 -2.47
CA LEU A 68 -1.90 -1.97 -1.23
C LEU A 68 -1.74 -0.45 -1.11
N HIS A 69 -1.09 0.21 -2.07
CA HIS A 69 -0.76 1.64 -1.98
C HIS A 69 -2.01 2.51 -1.84
N ALA A 70 -3.03 2.28 -2.69
CA ALA A 70 -4.28 3.04 -2.66
C ALA A 70 -4.97 2.92 -1.29
N GLN A 71 -5.10 1.69 -0.79
CA GLN A 71 -5.72 1.40 0.50
C GLN A 71 -4.97 2.07 1.66
N LYS A 72 -3.63 2.09 1.62
CA LYS A 72 -2.83 2.75 2.66
C LYS A 72 -2.87 4.27 2.55
N ALA A 73 -2.91 4.80 1.33
CA ALA A 73 -3.03 6.23 1.07
C ALA A 73 -4.35 6.79 1.64
N GLU A 74 -5.44 6.03 1.52
CA GLU A 74 -6.75 6.39 2.07
C GLU A 74 -6.72 6.64 3.59
N GLN A 75 -5.89 5.89 4.31
CA GLN A 75 -5.83 5.92 5.78
C GLN A 75 -4.88 7.00 6.33
N LEU A 76 -4.04 7.61 5.49
CA LEU A 76 -3.02 8.57 5.91
C LEU A 76 -3.53 9.73 6.78
N PRO A 77 -4.73 10.32 6.55
CA PRO A 77 -5.28 11.38 7.41
C PRO A 77 -5.48 10.96 8.88
N PHE A 78 -5.69 9.67 9.12
CA PHE A 78 -6.09 9.13 10.43
C PHE A 78 -4.94 8.47 11.19
N VAL A 79 -3.85 8.19 10.48
CA VAL A 79 -2.67 7.53 11.02
C VAL A 79 -1.83 8.47 11.89
N SER A 80 -1.19 7.89 12.90
CA SER A 80 -0.13 8.53 13.68
C SER A 80 1.12 7.65 13.75
N TRP A 81 2.30 8.27 13.72
CA TRP A 81 3.59 7.62 13.91
C TRP A 81 4.21 8.06 15.23
N GLU A 82 4.81 7.13 15.97
CA GLU A 82 5.51 7.42 17.22
C GLU A 82 7.03 7.38 16.99
N ASP A 83 7.77 8.36 17.51
CA ASP A 83 9.22 8.29 17.54
C ASP A 83 9.73 7.45 18.72
N GLY A 84 11.02 7.10 18.72
CA GLY A 84 11.64 6.31 19.80
C GLY A 84 11.68 7.00 21.17
N LYS A 85 11.10 8.20 21.31
CA LYS A 85 10.96 8.95 22.58
C LYS A 85 9.50 9.08 23.01
N GLY A 86 8.56 8.44 22.31
CA GLY A 86 7.15 8.46 22.63
C GLY A 86 6.39 9.66 22.08
N LYS A 87 6.99 10.46 21.20
CA LYS A 87 6.29 11.58 20.57
C LYS A 87 5.53 11.09 19.34
N SER A 88 4.23 11.36 19.31
CA SER A 88 3.35 11.04 18.20
C SER A 88 3.33 12.18 17.16
N TYR A 89 3.30 11.81 15.89
CA TYR A 89 3.23 12.68 14.73
C TYR A 89 2.05 12.24 13.86
N ARG A 90 1.36 13.19 13.26
CA ARG A 90 0.29 12.94 12.28
C ARG A 90 0.59 13.73 11.03
N LEU A 91 0.07 13.28 9.89
CA LEU A 91 0.20 14.02 8.64
C LEU A 91 -0.61 15.33 8.70
N LEU A 92 -1.78 15.27 9.34
CA LEU A 92 -2.68 16.38 9.56
C LEU A 92 -2.84 16.58 11.06
N GLU A 93 -2.35 17.71 11.56
CA GLU A 93 -2.39 18.04 13.00
C GLU A 93 -3.68 18.77 13.40
N ASP A 94 -4.37 19.41 12.45
CA ASP A 94 -5.64 20.09 12.66
C ASP A 94 -6.77 19.07 12.78
N SER A 95 -7.37 18.97 13.98
CA SER A 95 -8.43 18.02 14.29
C SER A 95 -9.71 18.31 13.51
N ASP A 96 -10.05 19.58 13.31
CA ASP A 96 -11.27 19.98 12.61
C ASP A 96 -11.15 19.60 11.14
N LEU A 97 -9.96 19.77 10.54
CA LEU A 97 -9.70 19.35 9.17
C LEU A 97 -9.79 17.83 9.00
N VAL A 98 -9.26 17.05 9.95
CA VAL A 98 -9.38 15.58 9.90
C VAL A 98 -10.84 15.14 10.08
N GLU A 99 -11.58 15.74 11.01
CA GLU A 99 -12.96 15.38 11.30
C GLU A 99 -13.88 15.63 10.10
N HIS A 100 -13.72 16.78 9.44
CA HIS A 100 -14.63 17.19 8.37
C HIS A 100 -14.18 16.72 6.98
N PHE A 101 -12.86 16.60 6.75
CA PHE A 101 -12.31 16.32 5.42
C PHE A 101 -11.42 15.08 5.35
N GLY A 102 -11.11 14.42 6.46
CA GLY A 102 -10.20 13.27 6.48
C GLY A 102 -10.62 12.17 5.49
N VAL A 103 -11.91 11.86 5.41
CA VAL A 103 -12.44 10.85 4.47
C VAL A 103 -12.22 11.30 3.02
N ALA A 104 -12.58 12.54 2.68
CA ALA A 104 -12.43 13.06 1.33
C ALA A 104 -10.95 13.15 0.91
N ILE A 105 -10.07 13.58 1.81
CA ILE A 105 -8.62 13.62 1.59
C ILE A 105 -8.08 12.21 1.35
N GLY A 106 -8.53 11.23 2.15
CA GLY A 106 -8.18 9.82 1.97
C GLY A 106 -8.60 9.27 0.61
N LEU A 107 -9.86 9.48 0.21
CA LEU A 107 -10.37 9.03 -1.09
C LEU A 107 -9.61 9.66 -2.25
N ILE A 108 -9.35 10.98 -2.20
CA ILE A 108 -8.54 11.66 -3.20
C ILE A 108 -7.12 11.05 -3.25
N ALA A 109 -6.51 10.80 -2.10
CA ALA A 109 -5.20 10.18 -2.01
C ALA A 109 -5.18 8.75 -2.58
N ALA A 110 -6.25 7.96 -2.42
CA ALA A 110 -6.37 6.62 -2.99
C ALA A 110 -6.61 6.65 -4.51
N SER A 111 -7.35 7.65 -4.99
CA SER A 111 -7.87 7.71 -6.37
C SER A 111 -6.81 7.77 -7.47
N HIS A 112 -5.56 8.13 -7.16
CA HIS A 112 -4.47 8.16 -8.17
C HIS A 112 -4.06 6.77 -8.68
N TRP A 113 -4.55 5.70 -8.07
CA TRP A 113 -4.41 4.31 -8.55
C TRP A 113 -5.69 3.72 -9.12
N TRP A 114 -6.79 4.47 -9.13
CA TRP A 114 -8.06 3.99 -9.67
C TRP A 114 -8.04 4.05 -11.19
N THR A 115 -8.70 3.06 -11.78
CA THR A 115 -9.13 3.09 -13.18
C THR A 115 -10.20 4.17 -13.38
N VAL A 116 -10.39 4.59 -14.63
CA VAL A 116 -11.42 5.58 -14.96
C VAL A 116 -12.82 5.10 -14.54
N ASP A 117 -13.11 3.81 -14.68
CA ASP A 117 -14.39 3.21 -14.29
C ASP A 117 -14.62 3.25 -12.76
N GLU A 118 -13.56 3.04 -11.97
CA GLU A 118 -13.61 3.14 -10.50
C GLU A 118 -13.92 4.58 -10.04
N ILE A 119 -13.34 5.58 -10.72
CA ILE A 119 -13.60 7.00 -10.46
C ILE A 119 -15.07 7.36 -10.72
N GLU A 120 -15.64 6.92 -11.84
CA GLU A 120 -17.04 7.21 -12.19
C GLU A 120 -18.04 6.63 -11.20
N THR A 121 -17.73 5.45 -10.66
CA THR A 121 -18.61 4.74 -9.72
C THR A 121 -18.60 5.40 -8.34
N ASP A 122 -17.44 5.83 -7.85
CA ASP A 122 -17.29 6.46 -6.53
C ASP A 122 -17.89 7.89 -6.48
N HIS A 123 -17.82 8.65 -7.58
CA HIS A 123 -18.46 9.97 -7.67
C HIS A 123 -20.00 9.96 -7.66
N SER A 124 -20.64 8.79 -7.68
CA SER A 124 -22.10 8.68 -7.60
C SER A 124 -22.67 8.87 -6.17
N THR A 125 -21.84 8.98 -5.14
CA THR A 125 -22.26 9.39 -3.79
C THR A 125 -22.08 10.89 -3.54
N SER A 126 -22.66 11.72 -4.41
CA SER A 126 -23.03 13.09 -4.03
C SER A 126 -24.37 13.02 -3.28
N PRO A 127 -24.52 13.63 -2.09
CA PRO A 127 -25.85 13.79 -1.53
C PRO A 127 -26.60 14.71 -2.49
N ARG A 128 -27.54 14.13 -3.26
CA ARG A 128 -28.51 14.91 -4.02
C ARG A 128 -29.17 15.86 -3.01
N SER A 129 -28.83 17.14 -3.13
CA SER A 129 -29.49 18.21 -2.41
C SER A 129 -31.00 18.07 -2.59
N ARG A 130 -31.71 17.96 -1.47
CA ARG A 130 -33.14 18.25 -1.39
C ARG A 130 -33.29 19.66 -0.83
#